data_AF-A0A3A9FS09-F1
#
_entry.id   AF-A0A3A9FS09-F1
#
_cell.length_a   1.000
_cell.length_b   1.000
_cell.length_c   1.000
_cell.angle_alpha   90.00
_cell.angle_beta   90.00
_cell.angle_gamma   90.00
#
_symmetry.space_group_name_H-M   'P 1'
#
loop_
_entity.id
_entity.type
_entity.pdbx_description
1 polymer ?
#
loop_
_entity_poly.entity_id
_entity_poly.type
_entity_poly.pdbx_seq_one_letter_code
_entity_poly.pdbx_strand_id
1 'polypeptide(L)'
;GVFNVETIYNVYRAVFEKQPVTYKYLTIGGEVREPKTIKAPIGMKIEEAVKLAGGSLVEEPVYVHGGPMTGPLVSGEEVITKTSNAVLVFHKNHLVVQNKKRKNSISMKRAMASCCQCRMCTDLCPRNLLGHPIEPHEFMKAATSGVTRNIEPFLNTYYCSQCGICEMYACMQNLAPKSLIASYKMGLREKQVKPMENPSFTDVHPMRRERKVPMKRLIAKLGLTAYDKEAPLTEEMPMASFLKIPLGQHIGALAKPEVAKGDKVVTGQKIAGAMEDKLSVSYHAPMNGEVWEVTEHIIMITEKVHG
;
A
#
# COMPACT_ATOMS: atom_id res chain seq x y z
N GLY A 1 -11.07 12.98 10.03
CA GLY A 1 -10.18 12.07 9.29
C GLY A 1 -9.77 10.92 10.19
N VAL A 2 -9.45 9.76 9.63
CA VAL A 2 -8.82 8.67 10.41
C VAL A 2 -7.31 8.88 10.32
N PHE A 3 -6.64 9.00 11.46
CA PHE A 3 -5.18 9.14 11.53
C PHE A 3 -4.57 7.81 11.97
N ASN A 4 -3.48 7.41 11.33
CA ASN A 4 -2.68 6.28 11.81
C ASN A 4 -2.08 6.67 13.18
N VAL A 5 -2.07 5.72 14.13
CA VAL A 5 -1.47 5.90 15.46
C VAL A 5 -0.04 6.40 15.35
N GLU A 6 0.74 5.86 14.42
CA GLU A 6 2.13 6.28 14.20
C GLU A 6 2.23 7.70 13.62
N THR A 7 1.23 8.15 12.86
CA THR A 7 1.19 9.55 12.42
C THR A 7 1.05 10.48 13.62
N ILE A 8 0.17 10.15 14.57
CA ILE A 8 0.00 10.94 15.81
C ILE A 8 1.28 10.91 16.65
N TYR A 9 1.91 9.74 16.77
CA TYR A 9 3.19 9.59 17.45
C TYR A 9 4.30 10.44 16.82
N ASN A 10 4.42 10.44 15.49
CA ASN A 10 5.41 11.27 14.79
C ASN A 10 5.11 12.77 14.90
N VAL A 11 3.83 13.18 15.01
CA VAL A 11 3.47 14.57 15.31
C VAL A 11 3.95 14.97 16.70
N TYR A 12 3.76 14.10 17.70
CA TYR A 12 4.28 14.33 19.06
C TYR A 12 5.81 14.52 19.04
N ARG A 13 6.55 13.60 18.41
CA ARG A 13 8.01 13.67 18.30
C ARG A 13 8.48 14.95 17.59
N ALA A 14 7.80 15.35 16.52
CA ALA A 14 8.15 16.57 15.79
C ALA A 14 7.92 17.84 16.63
N VAL A 15 6.79 17.93 17.35
CA VAL A 15 6.40 19.13 18.11
C VAL A 15 7.20 19.25 19.41
N PHE A 16 7.27 18.18 20.18
CA PHE A 16 7.81 18.19 21.56
C PHE A 16 9.28 17.76 21.62
N GLU A 17 9.68 16.72 20.89
CA GLU A 17 11.06 16.22 20.92
C GLU A 17 11.95 16.86 19.84
N LYS A 18 11.36 17.66 18.94
CA LYS A 18 12.03 18.24 17.76
C LYS A 18 12.71 17.19 16.88
N GLN A 19 12.21 15.96 16.88
CA GLN A 19 12.77 14.87 16.10
C GLN A 19 12.02 14.69 14.78
N PRO A 20 12.73 14.65 13.64
CA PRO A 20 12.11 14.34 12.35
C PRO A 20 11.83 12.84 12.19
N VAL A 21 11.06 12.50 11.16
CA VAL A 21 10.82 11.11 10.76
C VAL A 21 12.03 10.58 9.99
N THR A 22 12.80 9.72 10.63
CA THR A 22 14.00 9.04 10.10
C THR A 22 13.79 7.54 9.90
N TYR A 23 12.82 6.95 10.60
CA TYR A 23 12.51 5.53 10.54
C TYR A 23 11.00 5.30 10.47
N LYS A 24 10.63 4.03 10.28
CA LYS A 24 9.26 3.55 10.21
C LYS A 24 9.13 2.25 11.00
N TYR A 25 8.04 2.08 11.74
CA TYR A 25 7.74 0.77 12.32
C TYR A 25 7.25 -0.17 11.21
N LEU A 26 8.03 -1.21 10.93
CA LEU A 26 7.79 -2.15 9.84
C LEU A 26 7.58 -3.55 10.37
N THR A 27 6.38 -4.09 10.17
CA THR A 27 6.09 -5.50 10.45
C THR A 27 6.55 -6.39 9.30
N ILE A 28 7.38 -7.38 9.58
CA ILE A 28 7.84 -8.39 8.62
C ILE A 28 7.18 -9.72 8.97
N GLY A 29 6.48 -10.32 8.01
CA GLY A 29 5.77 -11.58 8.22
C GLY A 29 5.61 -12.41 6.95
N GLY A 30 4.82 -13.49 7.04
CA GLY A 30 4.68 -14.48 5.97
C GLY A 30 5.71 -15.61 6.09
N GLU A 31 6.28 -16.03 4.96
CA GLU A 31 7.30 -17.08 4.84
C GLU A 31 8.69 -16.60 5.30
N VAL A 32 8.77 -16.17 6.56
CA VAL A 32 10.01 -15.74 7.22
C VAL A 32 10.28 -16.58 8.47
N ARG A 33 11.56 -16.76 8.82
CA ARG A 33 11.94 -17.60 9.96
C ARG A 33 11.44 -17.03 11.29
N GLU A 34 11.54 -15.73 11.49
CA GLU A 34 11.19 -15.04 12.72
C GLU A 34 10.38 -13.76 12.42
N PRO A 35 9.04 -13.86 12.32
CA PRO A 35 8.18 -12.69 12.16
C PRO A 35 8.40 -11.70 13.29
N LYS A 36 8.59 -10.42 12.95
CA LYS A 36 8.88 -9.36 13.93
C LYS A 36 8.53 -7.99 13.37
N THR A 37 8.42 -7.01 14.25
CA THR A 37 8.29 -5.60 13.89
C THR A 37 9.58 -4.86 14.26
N ILE A 38 10.15 -4.09 13.34
CA ILE A 38 11.43 -3.39 13.51
C ILE A 38 11.26 -1.88 13.32
N LYS A 39 12.16 -1.08 13.90
CA LYS A 39 12.33 0.34 13.51
C LYS A 39 13.18 0.44 12.25
N ALA A 40 12.59 0.21 11.08
CA ALA A 40 13.32 0.24 9.82
C ALA A 40 13.73 1.68 9.42
N PRO A 41 15.01 1.95 9.16
CA PRO A 41 15.45 3.21 8.56
C PRO A 41 14.74 3.47 7.23
N ILE A 42 14.34 4.72 6.98
CA ILE A 42 13.81 5.09 5.66
C ILE A 42 14.90 4.88 4.62
N GLY A 43 14.56 4.20 3.53
CA GLY A 43 15.47 3.89 2.44
C GLY A 43 16.21 2.55 2.57
N MET A 44 16.00 1.80 3.66
CA MET A 44 16.47 0.43 3.80
C MET A 44 15.84 -0.46 2.72
N LYS A 45 16.59 -1.40 2.14
CA LYS A 45 16.02 -2.34 1.16
C LYS A 45 15.07 -3.32 1.83
N ILE A 46 14.02 -3.72 1.11
CA ILE A 46 13.06 -4.72 1.58
C ILE A 46 13.77 -6.06 1.87
N GLU A 47 14.70 -6.48 1.03
CA GLU A 47 15.44 -7.72 1.24
C GLU A 47 16.31 -7.69 2.50
N GLU A 48 16.93 -6.55 2.81
CA GLU A 48 17.71 -6.36 4.04
C GLU A 48 16.80 -6.42 5.27
N ALA A 49 15.63 -5.77 5.22
CA ALA A 49 14.64 -5.87 6.28
C ALA A 49 14.21 -7.34 6.50
N VAL A 50 13.97 -8.10 5.44
CA VAL A 50 13.61 -9.53 5.54
C VAL A 50 14.74 -10.39 6.10
N LYS A 51 16.01 -10.06 5.82
CA LYS A 51 17.16 -10.73 6.45
C LYS A 51 17.17 -10.56 7.98
N LEU A 52 16.73 -9.42 8.50
CA LEU A 52 16.59 -9.19 9.95
C LEU A 52 15.51 -10.07 10.61
N ALA A 53 14.53 -10.55 9.83
CA ALA A 53 13.54 -11.54 10.24
C ALA A 53 14.02 -13.00 10.07
N GLY A 54 15.33 -13.22 9.93
CA GLY A 54 15.94 -14.54 9.74
C GLY A 54 15.86 -15.07 8.31
N GLY A 55 15.51 -14.21 7.34
CA GLY A 55 15.44 -14.54 5.93
C GLY A 55 14.15 -15.23 5.48
N SER A 56 14.00 -15.37 4.18
CA SER A 56 12.90 -16.09 3.54
C SER A 56 13.03 -17.60 3.76
N LEU A 57 11.90 -18.27 4.02
CA LEU A 57 11.81 -19.74 4.08
C LEU A 57 11.58 -20.37 2.70
N VAL A 58 11.45 -19.57 1.65
CA VAL A 58 11.20 -20.00 0.26
C VAL A 58 12.29 -19.48 -0.69
N GLU A 59 12.64 -20.27 -1.71
CA GLU A 59 13.72 -19.97 -2.66
C GLU A 59 13.41 -18.77 -3.59
N GLU A 60 12.15 -18.63 -4.02
CA GLU A 60 11.69 -17.53 -4.88
C GLU A 60 10.63 -16.69 -4.15
N PRO A 61 11.05 -15.87 -3.17
CA PRO A 61 10.12 -15.05 -2.40
C PRO A 61 9.49 -13.98 -3.29
N VAL A 62 8.19 -13.81 -3.11
CA VAL A 62 7.45 -12.67 -3.62
C VAL A 62 7.08 -11.77 -2.45
N TYR A 63 7.45 -10.50 -2.56
CA TYR A 63 7.20 -9.51 -1.52
C TYR A 63 5.90 -8.75 -1.78
N VAL A 64 5.09 -8.57 -0.74
CA VAL A 64 3.94 -7.67 -0.71
C VAL A 64 4.27 -6.51 0.22
N HIS A 65 4.27 -5.29 -0.32
CA HIS A 65 4.52 -4.08 0.47
C HIS A 65 3.22 -3.58 1.10
N GLY A 66 3.07 -3.76 2.41
CA GLY A 66 1.85 -3.49 3.16
C GLY A 66 1.01 -4.74 3.39
N GLY A 67 -0.31 -4.56 3.52
CA GLY A 67 -1.22 -5.65 3.85
C GLY A 67 -1.52 -6.60 2.66
N PRO A 68 -1.99 -7.84 2.93
CA PRO A 68 -2.22 -8.84 1.89
C PRO A 68 -3.30 -8.40 0.89
N MET A 69 -4.25 -7.57 1.33
CA MET A 69 -5.37 -7.10 0.52
C MET A 69 -4.95 -6.02 -0.49
N THR A 70 -4.35 -4.95 0.01
CA THR A 70 -4.10 -3.71 -0.76
C THR A 70 -2.65 -3.52 -1.18
N GLY A 71 -1.69 -4.14 -0.50
CA GLY A 71 -0.27 -3.96 -0.79
C GLY A 71 0.11 -4.42 -2.20
N PRO A 72 0.92 -3.66 -2.96
CA PRO A 72 1.41 -4.10 -4.26
C PRO A 72 2.42 -5.24 -4.11
N LEU A 73 2.64 -5.97 -5.21
CA LEU A 73 3.82 -6.82 -5.36
C LEU A 73 5.02 -5.91 -5.65
N VAL A 74 6.13 -6.16 -4.98
CA VAL A 74 7.36 -5.36 -5.10
C VAL A 74 8.58 -6.24 -5.22
N SER A 75 9.67 -5.66 -5.71
CA SER A 75 11.00 -6.28 -5.69
C SER A 75 11.65 -6.19 -4.31
N GLY A 76 12.56 -7.10 -3.98
CA GLY A 76 13.41 -7.00 -2.78
C GLY A 76 14.36 -5.79 -2.80
N GLU A 77 14.64 -5.27 -4.01
CA GLU A 77 15.46 -4.07 -4.24
C GLU A 77 14.72 -2.75 -3.97
N GLU A 78 13.39 -2.80 -3.86
CA GLU A 78 12.62 -1.63 -3.43
C GLU A 78 12.89 -1.33 -1.96
N VAL A 79 12.55 -0.11 -1.54
CA VAL A 79 12.98 0.44 -0.26
C VAL A 79 11.82 0.75 0.66
N ILE A 80 12.11 0.74 1.96
CA ILE A 80 11.21 1.21 3.00
C ILE A 80 11.06 2.74 2.90
N THR A 81 9.82 3.20 2.98
CA THR A 81 9.40 4.59 2.86
C THR A 81 8.54 5.00 4.05
N LYS A 82 8.20 6.29 4.16
CA LYS A 82 7.29 6.82 5.21
C LYS A 82 5.88 6.20 5.18
N THR A 83 5.49 5.59 4.06
CA THR A 83 4.18 4.93 3.87
C THR A 83 4.23 3.42 4.08
N SER A 84 5.41 2.85 4.30
CA SER A 84 5.60 1.42 4.56
C SER A 84 5.04 1.07 5.93
N ASN A 85 4.26 0.01 6.06
CA ASN A 85 3.79 -0.45 7.38
C ASN A 85 4.07 -1.94 7.61
N ALA A 86 4.14 -2.71 6.52
CA ALA A 86 4.47 -4.12 6.58
C ALA A 86 5.20 -4.57 5.31
N VAL A 87 5.92 -5.67 5.40
CA VAL A 87 6.38 -6.48 4.26
C VAL A 87 5.95 -7.91 4.55
N LEU A 88 5.20 -8.51 3.62
CA LEU A 88 4.81 -9.92 3.70
C LEU A 88 5.53 -10.71 2.61
N VAL A 89 6.15 -11.82 3.01
CA VAL A 89 6.85 -12.74 2.12
C VAL A 89 5.95 -13.93 1.80
N PHE A 90 5.81 -14.27 0.52
CA PHE A 90 5.01 -15.41 0.08
C PHE A 90 5.73 -16.22 -1.00
N HIS A 91 5.41 -17.50 -1.07
CA HIS A 91 5.73 -18.30 -2.25
C HIS A 91 4.96 -17.79 -3.48
N LYS A 92 5.54 -17.90 -4.68
CA LYS A 92 4.92 -17.46 -5.95
C LYS A 92 3.54 -18.06 -6.23
N ASN A 93 3.25 -19.24 -5.69
CA ASN A 93 1.97 -19.94 -5.87
C ASN A 93 0.91 -19.61 -4.79
N HIS A 94 1.24 -18.79 -3.79
CA HIS A 94 0.30 -18.41 -2.76
C HIS A 94 -0.91 -17.63 -3.35
N LEU A 95 -2.11 -17.85 -2.80
CA LEU A 95 -3.36 -17.28 -3.33
C LEU A 95 -3.31 -15.75 -3.46
N VAL A 96 -2.75 -15.06 -2.47
CA VAL A 96 -2.58 -13.58 -2.49
C VAL A 96 -1.73 -13.15 -3.68
N VAL A 97 -0.65 -13.85 -3.98
CA VAL A 97 0.25 -13.56 -5.11
C VAL A 97 -0.46 -13.84 -6.43
N GLN A 98 -1.08 -15.00 -6.55
CA GLN A 98 -1.81 -15.42 -7.74
C GLN A 98 -2.93 -14.43 -8.08
N ASN A 99 -3.70 -13.97 -7.08
CA ASN A 99 -4.75 -12.98 -7.29
C ASN A 99 -4.20 -11.64 -7.79
N LYS A 100 -3.09 -11.16 -7.25
CA LYS A 100 -2.44 -9.91 -7.68
C LYS A 100 -1.81 -10.01 -9.07
N LYS A 101 -1.36 -11.19 -9.50
CA LYS A 101 -0.79 -11.42 -10.85
C LYS A 101 -1.85 -11.61 -11.96
N ARG A 102 -3.15 -11.67 -11.63
CA ARG A 102 -4.20 -11.86 -12.64
C ARG A 102 -4.24 -10.69 -13.62
N LYS A 103 -4.20 -10.98 -14.91
CA LYS A 103 -4.36 -9.98 -15.96
C LYS A 103 -5.81 -9.51 -16.02
N ASN A 104 -6.03 -8.20 -16.01
CA ASN A 104 -7.38 -7.62 -16.08
C ASN A 104 -8.16 -8.06 -17.33
N SER A 105 -7.48 -8.23 -18.47
CA SER A 105 -8.12 -8.74 -19.70
C SER A 105 -8.69 -10.15 -19.54
N ILE A 106 -8.00 -11.03 -18.82
CA ILE A 106 -8.48 -12.38 -18.50
C ILE A 106 -9.60 -12.33 -17.46
N SER A 107 -9.42 -11.50 -16.43
CA SER A 107 -10.45 -11.28 -15.40
C SER A 107 -11.76 -10.77 -15.99
N MET A 108 -11.71 -9.90 -16.99
CA MET A 108 -12.89 -9.41 -17.70
C MET A 108 -13.59 -10.53 -18.48
N LYS A 109 -12.85 -11.33 -19.26
CA LYS A 109 -13.42 -12.49 -19.97
C LYS A 109 -14.10 -13.49 -19.03
N ARG A 110 -13.49 -13.78 -17.88
CA ARG A 110 -14.09 -14.62 -16.84
C ARG A 110 -15.36 -14.01 -16.26
N ALA A 111 -15.35 -12.70 -16.02
CA ALA A 111 -16.53 -12.00 -15.53
C ALA A 111 -17.70 -12.06 -16.52
N MET A 112 -17.42 -11.85 -17.82
CA MET A 112 -18.42 -11.98 -18.89
C MET A 112 -19.00 -13.39 -18.97
N ALA A 113 -18.17 -14.42 -18.80
CA ALA A 113 -18.59 -15.81 -18.91
C ALA A 113 -19.36 -16.34 -17.69
N SER A 114 -19.05 -15.86 -16.48
CA SER A 114 -19.52 -16.52 -15.25
C SER A 114 -20.39 -15.67 -14.34
N CYS A 115 -20.25 -14.33 -14.34
CA CYS A 115 -20.82 -13.49 -13.29
C CYS A 115 -22.34 -13.63 -13.17
N CYS A 116 -22.83 -14.11 -12.01
CA CYS A 116 -24.25 -14.32 -11.75
C CYS A 116 -24.99 -13.09 -11.18
N GLN A 117 -24.34 -11.94 -11.10
CA GLN A 117 -24.94 -10.67 -10.68
C GLN A 117 -25.64 -10.67 -9.30
N CYS A 118 -25.21 -11.53 -8.37
CA CYS A 118 -25.84 -11.76 -7.06
C CYS A 118 -25.76 -10.62 -6.01
N ARG A 119 -25.27 -9.42 -6.36
CA ARG A 119 -25.09 -8.24 -5.48
C ARG A 119 -24.17 -8.38 -4.25
N MET A 120 -23.72 -9.57 -3.87
CA MET A 120 -22.92 -9.79 -2.64
C MET A 120 -21.65 -8.90 -2.55
N CYS A 121 -21.02 -8.60 -3.68
CA CYS A 121 -19.86 -7.69 -3.74
C CYS A 121 -20.19 -6.23 -3.34
N THR A 122 -21.44 -5.80 -3.51
CA THR A 122 -21.97 -4.53 -3.00
C THR A 122 -22.40 -4.64 -1.55
N ASP A 123 -23.11 -5.71 -1.18
CA ASP A 123 -23.63 -5.85 0.19
C ASP A 123 -22.52 -5.89 1.25
N LEU A 124 -21.34 -6.40 0.90
CA LEU A 124 -20.16 -6.42 1.77
C LEU A 124 -19.20 -5.24 1.52
N CYS A 125 -19.51 -4.32 0.62
CA CYS A 125 -18.63 -3.20 0.29
C CYS A 125 -18.65 -2.16 1.42
N PRO A 126 -17.52 -1.93 2.13
CA PRO A 126 -17.50 -1.01 3.27
C PRO A 126 -17.79 0.44 2.87
N ARG A 127 -17.52 0.82 1.61
CA ARG A 127 -17.82 2.16 1.09
C ARG A 127 -19.30 2.32 0.78
N ASN A 128 -19.91 1.33 0.16
CA ASN A 128 -21.36 1.32 -0.08
C ASN A 128 -22.13 1.40 1.24
N LEU A 129 -21.74 0.58 2.23
CA LEU A 129 -22.36 0.58 3.56
C LEU A 129 -22.19 1.91 4.33
N LEU A 130 -21.23 2.75 3.93
CA LEU A 130 -21.03 4.09 4.47
C LEU A 130 -21.79 5.17 3.68
N GLY A 131 -22.64 4.78 2.72
CA GLY A 131 -23.43 5.72 1.93
C GLY A 131 -22.76 6.23 0.66
N HIS A 132 -21.57 5.73 0.32
CA HIS A 132 -20.91 6.13 -0.92
C HIS A 132 -21.59 5.49 -2.15
N PRO A 133 -21.74 6.23 -3.27
CA PRO A 133 -22.31 5.69 -4.50
C PRO A 133 -21.28 4.82 -5.21
N ILE A 134 -21.03 3.64 -4.65
CA ILE A 134 -20.21 2.61 -5.27
C ILE A 134 -20.92 1.28 -5.10
N GLU A 135 -21.32 0.69 -6.22
CA GLU A 135 -21.97 -0.61 -6.25
C GLU A 135 -21.18 -1.54 -7.16
N PRO A 136 -20.23 -2.33 -6.61
CA PRO A 136 -19.43 -3.25 -7.41
C PRO A 136 -20.25 -4.17 -8.32
N HIS A 137 -21.45 -4.58 -7.93
CA HIS A 137 -22.29 -5.43 -8.80
C HIS A 137 -22.79 -4.69 -10.05
N GLU A 138 -23.25 -3.44 -9.93
CA GLU A 138 -23.66 -2.64 -11.09
C GLU A 138 -22.48 -2.31 -12.01
N PHE A 139 -21.29 -2.07 -11.45
CA PHE A 139 -20.08 -1.95 -12.27
C PHE A 139 -19.82 -3.24 -13.05
N MET A 140 -19.87 -4.40 -12.38
CA MET A 140 -19.61 -5.69 -13.03
C MET A 140 -20.65 -5.94 -14.13
N LYS A 141 -21.94 -5.72 -13.87
CA LYS A 141 -23.03 -5.84 -14.84
C LYS A 141 -22.84 -4.95 -16.06
N ALA A 142 -22.55 -3.67 -15.86
CA ALA A 142 -22.33 -2.71 -16.94
C ALA A 142 -21.09 -3.09 -17.77
N ALA A 143 -19.99 -3.41 -17.10
CA ALA A 143 -18.74 -3.76 -17.76
C ALA A 143 -18.82 -5.08 -18.55
N THR A 144 -19.55 -6.08 -18.06
CA THR A 144 -19.64 -7.39 -18.72
C THR A 144 -20.70 -7.47 -19.82
N SER A 145 -21.76 -6.65 -19.74
CA SER A 145 -22.83 -6.63 -20.75
C SER A 145 -22.50 -5.77 -21.98
N GLY A 146 -21.50 -4.90 -21.89
CA GLY A 146 -21.20 -3.91 -22.93
C GLY A 146 -22.23 -2.78 -23.03
N VAL A 147 -23.22 -2.73 -22.12
CA VAL A 147 -24.23 -1.67 -22.09
C VAL A 147 -23.63 -0.42 -21.45
N THR A 148 -23.44 0.62 -22.28
CA THR A 148 -22.82 1.89 -21.86
C THR A 148 -23.81 3.06 -21.76
N ARG A 149 -25.12 2.81 -21.94
CA ARG A 149 -26.16 3.86 -21.85
C ARG A 149 -26.22 4.52 -20.46
N ASN A 150 -25.99 3.74 -19.40
CA ASN A 150 -25.81 4.27 -18.05
C ASN A 150 -24.32 4.31 -17.71
N ILE A 151 -23.76 5.51 -17.57
CA ILE A 151 -22.35 5.73 -17.26
C ILE A 151 -22.05 5.78 -15.76
N GLU A 152 -23.08 5.89 -14.91
CA GLU A 152 -22.91 6.05 -13.46
C GLU A 152 -22.07 4.93 -12.83
N PRO A 153 -22.25 3.64 -13.16
CA PRO A 153 -21.44 2.57 -12.56
C PRO A 153 -19.93 2.72 -12.83
N PHE A 154 -19.57 3.33 -13.97
CA PHE A 154 -18.17 3.60 -14.33
C PHE A 154 -17.64 4.83 -13.58
N LEU A 155 -18.40 5.93 -13.50
CA LEU A 155 -17.99 7.12 -12.74
C LEU A 155 -17.93 6.85 -11.24
N ASN A 156 -18.83 6.02 -10.73
CA ASN A 156 -18.88 5.62 -9.32
C ASN A 156 -17.62 4.87 -8.85
N THR A 157 -16.80 4.36 -9.76
CA THR A 157 -15.48 3.77 -9.43
C THR A 157 -14.58 4.74 -8.67
N TYR A 158 -14.75 6.06 -8.81
CA TYR A 158 -14.02 7.06 -8.05
C TYR A 158 -14.18 6.90 -6.52
N TYR A 159 -15.34 6.46 -6.04
CA TYR A 159 -15.63 6.29 -4.60
C TYR A 159 -15.12 4.96 -4.01
N CYS A 160 -14.57 4.07 -4.85
CA CYS A 160 -13.93 2.84 -4.42
C CYS A 160 -12.61 3.12 -3.68
N SER A 161 -12.46 2.51 -2.49
CA SER A 161 -11.23 2.53 -1.68
C SER A 161 -10.30 1.33 -1.94
N GLN A 162 -10.62 0.48 -2.93
CA GLN A 162 -9.81 -0.66 -3.35
C GLN A 162 -9.51 -1.70 -2.24
N CYS A 163 -10.33 -1.75 -1.17
CA CYS A 163 -10.13 -2.66 -0.04
C CYS A 163 -10.12 -4.16 -0.39
N GLY A 164 -10.69 -4.55 -1.54
CA GLY A 164 -10.63 -5.91 -2.05
C GLY A 164 -11.65 -6.89 -1.45
N ILE A 165 -12.52 -6.49 -0.52
CA ILE A 165 -13.54 -7.39 0.06
C ILE A 165 -14.45 -8.01 -1.02
N CYS A 166 -14.84 -7.22 -2.03
CA CYS A 166 -15.65 -7.69 -3.15
C CYS A 166 -14.99 -8.82 -3.96
N GLU A 167 -13.66 -8.84 -4.03
CA GLU A 167 -12.86 -9.76 -4.85
C GLU A 167 -12.33 -10.93 -4.03
N MET A 168 -11.76 -10.66 -2.86
CA MET A 168 -11.07 -11.66 -2.05
C MET A 168 -12.02 -12.44 -1.12
N TYR A 169 -13.21 -11.90 -0.83
CA TYR A 169 -14.14 -12.51 0.11
C TYR A 169 -15.55 -12.69 -0.44
N ALA A 170 -16.15 -11.64 -1.01
CA ALA A 170 -17.57 -11.66 -1.38
C ALA A 170 -17.85 -12.50 -2.64
N CYS A 171 -17.01 -12.42 -3.67
CA CYS A 171 -17.30 -13.11 -4.93
C CYS A 171 -17.12 -14.63 -4.79
N MET A 172 -18.22 -15.37 -4.82
CA MET A 172 -18.21 -16.84 -4.76
C MET A 172 -17.63 -17.49 -6.02
N GLN A 173 -17.60 -16.76 -7.13
CA GLN A 173 -17.02 -17.21 -8.40
C GLN A 173 -15.55 -16.81 -8.57
N ASN A 174 -14.95 -16.20 -7.54
CA ASN A 174 -13.54 -15.78 -7.56
C ASN A 174 -13.23 -14.82 -8.73
N LEU A 175 -14.16 -13.92 -9.04
CA LEU A 175 -13.97 -12.83 -10.01
C LEU A 175 -13.23 -11.65 -9.36
N ALA A 176 -12.79 -10.70 -10.18
CA ALA A 176 -11.93 -9.60 -9.75
C ALA A 176 -12.59 -8.20 -9.78
N PRO A 177 -13.74 -7.95 -9.10
CA PRO A 177 -14.38 -6.63 -9.10
C PRO A 177 -13.45 -5.50 -8.66
N LYS A 178 -12.64 -5.71 -7.60
CA LYS A 178 -11.74 -4.65 -7.11
C LYS A 178 -10.72 -4.28 -8.18
N SER A 179 -10.10 -5.27 -8.81
CA SER A 179 -9.04 -5.05 -9.80
C SER A 179 -9.59 -4.46 -11.09
N LEU A 180 -10.77 -4.89 -11.54
CA LEU A 180 -11.44 -4.29 -12.70
C LEU A 180 -11.89 -2.85 -12.43
N ILE A 181 -12.51 -2.57 -11.27
CA ILE A 181 -12.89 -1.22 -10.83
C ILE A 181 -11.65 -0.32 -10.75
N ALA A 182 -10.55 -0.81 -10.18
CA ALA A 182 -9.30 -0.07 -10.09
C ALA A 182 -8.74 0.28 -11.48
N SER A 183 -8.76 -0.67 -12.42
CA SER A 183 -8.32 -0.47 -13.80
C SER A 183 -9.15 0.60 -14.50
N TYR A 184 -10.48 0.56 -14.34
CA TYR A 184 -11.37 1.56 -14.94
C TYR A 184 -11.18 2.94 -14.32
N LYS A 185 -11.10 3.03 -12.99
CA LYS A 185 -10.80 4.30 -12.30
C LYS A 185 -9.51 4.93 -12.80
N MET A 186 -8.47 4.12 -13.02
CA MET A 186 -7.19 4.58 -13.55
C MET A 186 -7.35 5.10 -14.99
N GLY A 187 -7.98 4.33 -15.88
CA GLY A 187 -8.22 4.76 -17.25
C GLY A 187 -9.09 6.02 -17.38
N LEU A 188 -10.06 6.22 -16.47
CA LEU A 188 -10.85 7.46 -16.41
C LEU A 188 -9.97 8.66 -16.03
N ARG A 189 -9.06 8.50 -15.06
CA ARG A 189 -8.12 9.54 -14.64
C ARG A 189 -7.14 9.92 -15.75
N GLU A 190 -6.58 8.93 -16.43
CA GLU A 190 -5.68 9.13 -17.58
C GLU A 190 -6.34 9.93 -18.69
N LYS A 191 -7.63 9.67 -18.94
CA LYS A 191 -8.46 10.41 -19.90
C LYS A 191 -9.06 11.69 -19.34
N GLN A 192 -8.66 12.11 -18.13
CA GLN A 192 -9.13 13.33 -17.47
C GLN A 192 -10.66 13.42 -17.31
N VAL A 193 -11.34 12.27 -17.29
CA VAL A 193 -12.79 12.20 -17.06
C VAL A 193 -13.05 12.55 -15.61
N LYS A 194 -13.80 13.64 -15.37
CA LYS A 194 -14.10 14.08 -14.01
C LYS A 194 -15.07 13.11 -13.31
N PRO A 195 -15.01 13.00 -11.97
CA PRO A 195 -16.08 12.38 -11.19
C PRO A 195 -17.42 13.08 -11.44
N MET A 196 -18.53 12.44 -11.06
CA MET A 196 -19.84 13.11 -11.07
C MET A 196 -19.80 14.38 -10.20
N GLU A 197 -20.39 15.47 -10.70
CA GLU A 197 -20.41 16.77 -10.02
C GLU A 197 -21.29 16.73 -8.76
N ASN A 198 -22.43 16.03 -8.82
CA ASN A 198 -23.38 15.89 -7.71
C ASN A 198 -23.70 14.43 -7.41
N PRO A 199 -22.75 13.67 -6.83
CA PRO A 199 -23.00 12.29 -6.42
C PRO A 199 -24.10 12.22 -5.36
N SER A 200 -25.05 11.31 -5.53
CA SER A 200 -26.01 10.97 -4.48
C SER A 200 -25.32 10.11 -3.41
N PHE A 201 -25.22 10.64 -2.20
CA PHE A 201 -24.83 9.86 -1.03
C PHE A 201 -26.09 9.45 -0.27
N THR A 202 -26.05 8.26 0.30
CA THR A 202 -27.11 7.78 1.19
C THR A 202 -26.64 7.79 2.64
N ASP A 203 -27.57 7.57 3.57
CA ASP A 203 -27.21 7.34 4.96
C ASP A 203 -26.41 6.05 5.13
N VAL A 204 -25.68 5.96 6.24
CA VAL A 204 -24.99 4.73 6.64
C VAL A 204 -26.00 3.59 6.71
N HIS A 205 -25.72 2.50 6.00
CA HIS A 205 -26.64 1.37 5.92
C HIS A 205 -26.92 0.82 7.34
N PRO A 206 -28.20 0.63 7.76
CA PRO A 206 -28.54 0.21 9.11
C PRO A 206 -27.84 -1.09 9.54
N MET A 207 -27.75 -2.05 8.61
CA MET A 207 -27.08 -3.33 8.83
C MET A 207 -25.54 -3.32 8.62
N ARG A 208 -24.89 -2.15 8.66
CA ARG A 208 -23.44 -2.06 8.40
C ARG A 208 -22.62 -2.90 9.37
N ARG A 209 -23.07 -3.05 10.62
CA ARG A 209 -22.35 -3.81 11.65
C ARG A 209 -22.40 -5.31 11.37
N GLU A 210 -23.56 -5.79 10.93
CA GLU A 210 -23.90 -7.18 10.66
C GLU A 210 -23.26 -7.66 9.36
N ARG A 211 -23.04 -6.75 8.41
CA ARG A 211 -22.40 -7.03 7.12
C ARG A 211 -20.87 -6.94 7.15
N LYS A 212 -20.25 -6.81 8.33
CA LYS A 212 -18.78 -6.86 8.47
C LYS A 212 -18.26 -8.26 8.20
N VAL A 213 -17.12 -8.33 7.51
CA VAL A 213 -16.43 -9.60 7.28
C VAL A 213 -15.70 -10.04 8.55
N PRO A 214 -15.94 -11.26 9.07
CA PRO A 214 -15.20 -11.78 10.21
C PRO A 214 -13.72 -12.00 9.84
N MET A 215 -12.80 -11.41 10.61
CA MET A 215 -11.36 -11.48 10.33
C MET A 215 -10.84 -12.92 10.22
N LYS A 216 -11.23 -13.80 11.15
CA LYS A 216 -10.83 -15.22 11.11
C LYS A 216 -11.22 -15.91 9.78
N ARG A 217 -12.42 -15.63 9.26
CA ARG A 217 -12.88 -16.19 7.98
C ARG A 217 -12.13 -15.59 6.79
N LEU A 218 -11.82 -14.29 6.85
CA LEU A 218 -11.02 -13.63 5.81
C LEU A 218 -9.60 -14.20 5.74
N ILE A 219 -8.95 -14.34 6.89
CA ILE A 219 -7.60 -14.93 7.01
C ILE A 219 -7.58 -16.34 6.43
N ALA A 220 -8.52 -17.19 6.84
CA ALA A 220 -8.64 -18.55 6.32
C ALA A 220 -8.88 -18.58 4.79
N LYS A 221 -9.80 -17.75 4.29
CA LYS A 221 -10.12 -17.67 2.85
C LYS A 221 -8.93 -17.20 2.01
N LEU A 222 -8.05 -16.39 2.57
CA LEU A 222 -6.83 -15.91 1.91
C LEU A 222 -5.66 -16.89 2.00
N GLY A 223 -5.80 -18.01 2.72
CA GLY A 223 -4.71 -18.95 2.98
C GLY A 223 -3.69 -18.43 4.00
N LEU A 224 -4.06 -17.45 4.83
CA LEU A 224 -3.12 -16.74 5.70
C LEU A 224 -3.03 -17.30 7.12
N THR A 225 -3.79 -18.34 7.45
CA THR A 225 -3.86 -18.88 8.82
C THR A 225 -2.48 -19.27 9.37
N ALA A 226 -1.60 -19.84 8.55
CA ALA A 226 -0.25 -20.21 8.97
C ALA A 226 0.66 -18.99 9.29
N TYR A 227 0.28 -17.81 8.81
CA TYR A 227 1.04 -16.56 8.99
C TYR A 227 0.41 -15.61 10.01
N ASP A 228 -0.73 -15.99 10.61
CA ASP A 228 -1.38 -15.24 11.70
C ASP A 228 -0.63 -15.52 13.02
N LYS A 229 0.62 -15.07 13.07
CA LYS A 229 1.56 -15.21 14.18
C LYS A 229 1.86 -13.84 14.77
N GLU A 230 2.22 -13.80 16.05
CA GLU A 230 2.71 -12.58 16.66
C GLU A 230 4.01 -12.12 15.98
N ALA A 231 4.13 -10.80 15.79
CA ALA A 231 5.29 -10.14 15.23
C ALA A 231 5.79 -9.08 16.23
N PRO A 232 6.48 -9.51 17.31
CA PRO A 232 6.84 -8.64 18.43
C PRO A 232 7.69 -7.45 17.96
N LEU A 233 7.48 -6.30 18.62
CA LEU A 233 8.23 -5.07 18.34
C LEU A 233 9.63 -5.16 18.95
N THR A 234 10.62 -4.87 18.12
CA THR A 234 12.00 -4.63 18.52
C THR A 234 12.26 -3.13 18.49
N GLU A 235 12.75 -2.60 19.63
CA GLU A 235 12.98 -1.17 19.81
C GLU A 235 14.30 -0.68 19.19
N GLU A 236 15.19 -1.62 18.85
CA GLU A 236 16.48 -1.33 18.24
C GLU A 236 16.31 -0.98 16.76
N MET A 237 16.97 0.10 16.36
CA MET A 237 17.07 0.48 14.96
C MET A 237 18.28 -0.25 14.35
N PRO A 238 18.08 -1.13 13.35
CA PRO A 238 19.16 -1.86 12.72
C PRO A 238 20.10 -0.90 11.99
N MET A 239 21.39 -1.22 12.01
CA MET A 239 22.35 -0.52 11.15
C MET A 239 22.10 -0.89 9.69
N ALA A 240 22.21 0.10 8.82
CA ALA A 240 22.17 -0.09 7.37
C ALA A 240 23.47 0.44 6.79
N SER A 241 24.14 -0.35 5.94
CA SER A 241 25.35 0.10 5.25
C SER A 241 25.01 1.07 4.12
N PHE A 242 23.78 1.02 3.61
CA PHE A 242 23.35 1.73 2.43
C PHE A 242 21.85 2.05 2.49
N LEU A 243 21.47 3.30 2.21
CA LEU A 243 20.09 3.75 2.17
C LEU A 243 19.80 4.51 0.89
N LYS A 244 18.68 4.21 0.23
CA LYS A 244 18.17 4.96 -0.93
C LYS A 244 16.85 5.61 -0.56
N ILE A 245 16.81 6.93 -0.56
CA ILE A 245 15.68 7.73 -0.07
C ILE A 245 14.96 8.35 -1.28
N PRO A 246 13.78 7.85 -1.67
CA PRO A 246 12.98 8.48 -2.72
C PRO A 246 12.39 9.80 -2.24
N LEU A 247 12.44 10.83 -3.06
CA LEU A 247 11.92 12.17 -2.74
C LEU A 247 10.44 12.36 -3.15
N GLY A 248 9.87 11.38 -3.86
CA GLY A 248 8.46 11.34 -4.27
C GLY A 248 7.66 10.27 -3.55
N GLN A 249 7.43 10.42 -2.24
CA GLN A 249 6.68 9.45 -1.43
C GLN A 249 5.19 9.83 -1.25
N HIS A 250 4.70 10.84 -1.95
CA HIS A 250 3.34 11.37 -1.84
C HIS A 250 2.85 11.99 -3.15
N ILE A 251 1.56 12.32 -3.20
CA ILE A 251 0.90 12.92 -4.38
C ILE A 251 1.36 14.35 -4.72
N GLY A 252 2.02 15.01 -3.77
CA GLY A 252 2.56 16.35 -3.91
C GLY A 252 3.83 16.45 -4.76
N ALA A 253 4.38 17.66 -4.88
CA ALA A 253 5.61 17.94 -5.61
C ALA A 253 6.84 17.28 -4.97
N LEU A 254 7.85 16.93 -5.78
CA LEU A 254 9.11 16.37 -5.26
C LEU A 254 9.82 17.37 -4.35
N ALA A 255 10.41 16.87 -3.26
CA ALA A 255 11.27 17.67 -2.42
C ALA A 255 12.58 17.99 -3.14
N LYS A 256 13.13 19.18 -2.91
CA LYS A 256 14.38 19.63 -3.50
C LYS A 256 15.56 19.15 -2.65
N PRO A 257 16.53 18.40 -3.19
CA PRO A 257 17.75 18.07 -2.46
C PRO A 257 18.46 19.33 -1.95
N GLU A 258 18.96 19.27 -0.71
CA GLU A 258 19.74 20.34 -0.05
C GLU A 258 21.16 19.88 0.31
N VAL A 259 21.55 18.70 -0.15
CA VAL A 259 22.88 18.10 0.01
C VAL A 259 23.46 17.74 -1.35
N ALA A 260 24.79 17.66 -1.43
CA ALA A 260 25.55 17.25 -2.60
C ALA A 260 26.28 15.92 -2.34
N LYS A 261 26.71 15.28 -3.42
CA LYS A 261 27.57 14.09 -3.35
C LYS A 261 28.86 14.41 -2.57
N GLY A 262 29.23 13.53 -1.64
CA GLY A 262 30.39 13.69 -0.76
C GLY A 262 30.08 14.40 0.56
N ASP A 263 28.89 14.97 0.73
CA ASP A 263 28.50 15.60 1.99
C ASP A 263 28.38 14.57 3.11
N LYS A 264 28.95 14.90 4.28
CA LYS A 264 28.71 14.15 5.50
C LYS A 264 27.39 14.59 6.12
N VAL A 265 26.56 13.62 6.49
CA VAL A 265 25.26 13.84 7.09
C VAL A 265 25.16 13.15 8.45
N VAL A 266 24.47 13.81 9.38
CA VAL A 266 24.13 13.25 10.69
C VAL A 266 22.65 12.88 10.75
N THR A 267 22.32 11.86 11.53
CA THR A 267 20.94 11.38 11.70
C THR A 267 20.02 12.54 12.11
N GLY A 268 18.91 12.70 11.39
CA GLY A 268 17.96 13.78 11.58
C GLY A 268 18.28 15.09 10.84
N GLN A 269 19.46 15.22 10.24
CA GLN A 269 19.78 16.37 9.37
C GLN A 269 18.81 16.42 8.19
N LYS A 270 18.28 17.60 7.89
CA LYS A 270 17.46 17.83 6.69
C LYS A 270 18.35 17.66 5.45
N ILE A 271 17.96 16.77 4.55
CA ILE A 271 18.69 16.46 3.30
C ILE A 271 17.91 16.88 2.05
N ALA A 272 16.61 17.11 2.17
CA ALA A 272 15.79 17.68 1.12
C ALA A 272 14.67 18.55 1.70
N GLY A 273 14.47 19.73 1.14
CA GLY A 273 13.47 20.70 1.54
C GLY A 273 12.14 20.50 0.81
N ALA A 274 11.03 20.73 1.52
CA ALA A 274 9.72 20.85 0.91
C ALA A 274 9.69 22.06 -0.04
N MET A 275 9.01 21.93 -1.18
CA MET A 275 8.76 23.05 -2.09
C MET A 275 7.74 24.02 -1.49
N GLU A 276 8.11 25.29 -1.39
CA GLU A 276 7.20 26.37 -1.00
C GLU A 276 6.00 26.44 -1.95
N ASP A 277 4.84 26.83 -1.41
CA ASP A 277 3.55 26.98 -2.12
C ASP A 277 3.04 25.74 -2.87
N LYS A 278 3.63 24.57 -2.62
CA LYS A 278 3.17 23.28 -3.14
C LYS A 278 2.92 22.31 -2.00
N LEU A 279 2.03 21.35 -2.22
CA LEU A 279 1.94 20.19 -1.33
C LEU A 279 3.26 19.43 -1.43
N SER A 280 4.10 19.49 -0.41
CA SER A 280 5.43 18.88 -0.39
C SER A 280 5.89 18.62 1.05
N VAL A 281 6.80 17.66 1.25
CA VAL A 281 7.33 17.31 2.59
C VAL A 281 8.86 17.18 2.55
N SER A 282 9.53 17.68 3.59
CA SER A 282 10.98 17.56 3.74
C SER A 282 11.45 16.13 4.09
N TYR A 283 12.69 15.81 3.76
CA TYR A 283 13.33 14.53 4.08
C TYR A 283 14.58 14.75 4.93
N HIS A 284 14.86 13.78 5.80
CA HIS A 284 15.93 13.84 6.78
C HIS A 284 16.78 12.58 6.72
N ALA A 285 18.07 12.70 7.04
CA ALA A 285 19.02 11.61 7.06
C ALA A 285 18.62 10.55 8.10
N PRO A 286 18.38 9.29 7.69
CA PRO A 286 18.01 8.21 8.59
C PRO A 286 19.16 7.66 9.43
N MET A 287 20.39 7.92 9.01
CA MET A 287 21.62 7.45 9.63
C MET A 287 22.73 8.49 9.46
N ASN A 288 23.80 8.34 10.23
CA ASN A 288 25.05 9.05 9.97
C ASN A 288 25.73 8.42 8.76
N GLY A 289 26.32 9.23 7.88
CA GLY A 289 27.00 8.70 6.70
C GLY A 289 27.47 9.76 5.73
N GLU A 290 27.79 9.32 4.53
CA GLU A 290 28.16 10.18 3.40
C GLU A 290 27.14 10.05 2.27
N VAL A 291 26.83 11.17 1.62
CA VAL A 291 25.94 11.21 0.47
C VAL A 291 26.67 10.64 -0.75
N TRP A 292 26.27 9.42 -1.15
CA TRP A 292 26.85 8.71 -2.28
C TRP A 292 26.40 9.26 -3.64
N GLU A 293 25.11 9.56 -3.75
CA GLU A 293 24.48 10.01 -4.99
C GLU A 293 23.28 10.90 -4.68
N VAL A 294 23.11 11.96 -5.47
CA VAL A 294 21.97 12.87 -5.41
C VAL A 294 21.42 13.04 -6.82
N THR A 295 20.13 12.84 -6.97
CA THR A 295 19.37 13.17 -8.18
C THR A 295 18.12 13.96 -7.79
N GLU A 296 17.34 14.41 -8.76
CA GLU A 296 16.05 15.05 -8.51
C GLU A 296 15.04 14.12 -7.80
N HIS A 297 15.23 12.80 -7.87
CA HIS A 297 14.25 11.81 -7.42
C HIS A 297 14.69 11.01 -6.21
N ILE A 298 16.01 10.88 -5.99
CA ILE A 298 16.58 10.01 -4.96
C ILE A 298 17.82 10.65 -4.32
N ILE A 299 18.02 10.37 -3.03
CA ILE A 299 19.28 10.60 -2.31
C ILE A 299 19.77 9.25 -1.78
N MET A 300 21.05 8.92 -2.00
CA MET A 300 21.68 7.70 -1.50
C MET A 300 22.72 8.04 -0.44
N ILE A 301 22.66 7.36 0.70
CA ILE A 301 23.57 7.56 1.85
C ILE A 301 24.26 6.22 2.15
N THR A 302 25.57 6.27 2.36
CA THR A 302 26.40 5.11 2.73
C THR A 302 27.07 5.34 4.09
N GLU A 303 27.34 4.25 4.81
CA GLU A 303 28.04 4.29 6.10
C GLU A 303 29.53 4.67 5.95
N LYS A 304 30.15 4.36 4.80
CA LYS A 304 31.59 4.59 4.58
C LYS A 304 31.88 5.88 3.82
N VAL A 305 32.78 6.67 4.39
CA VAL A 305 33.50 7.76 3.70
C VAL A 305 34.38 7.14 2.63
N HIS A 306 34.13 7.38 1.35
CA HIS A 306 35.09 7.04 0.30
C HIS A 306 36.14 8.16 0.27
N GLY A 307 37.23 7.93 1.00
CA GLY A 307 38.47 8.71 0.84
C GLY A 307 39.19 8.37 -0.45
#